data_AF-J8Q829-F1
#
_entry.id   AF-J8Q829-F1
#
_cell.length_a   1.000
_cell.length_b   1.000
_cell.length_c   1.000
_cell.angle_alpha   90.00
_cell.angle_beta   90.00
_cell.angle_gamma   90.00
#
_symmetry.space_group_name_H-M   'P 1'
#
loop_
_entity.id
_entity.type
_entity.pdbx_description
1 polymer ?
#
loop_
_entity_poly.entity_id
_entity_poly.type
_entity_poly.pdbx_seq_one_letter_code
_entity_poly.pdbx_strand_id
1 'polypeptide(L)'
;MTNETVEKPKHSKGTSVSGKVWKVEKTPLRTKNSVVKNKKLTSWELKTQKRLEDKQFKERLNALKDEKEEARQAKITMLRERREKKEENERYERLAAKMHAKKVERMRRREKRNKALKER
;
A
#
# COMPACT_ATOMS: atom_id res chain seq x y z
N MET A 1 -51.65 11.38 -5.71
CA MET A 1 -52.28 11.11 -7.02
C MET A 1 -51.83 9.74 -7.47
N THR A 2 -52.75 8.78 -7.49
CA THR A 2 -52.50 7.37 -7.84
C THR A 2 -52.54 7.21 -9.35
N ASN A 3 -51.41 6.88 -9.97
CA ASN A 3 -51.36 6.60 -11.39
C ASN A 3 -51.91 5.19 -11.64
N GLU A 4 -53.13 5.10 -12.15
CA GLU A 4 -53.73 3.88 -12.66
C GLU A 4 -52.96 3.43 -13.91
N THR A 5 -52.25 2.32 -13.81
CA THR A 5 -51.72 1.61 -14.98
C THR A 5 -52.87 0.88 -15.67
N VAL A 6 -53.40 1.48 -16.73
CA VAL A 6 -54.35 0.86 -17.65
C VAL A 6 -53.67 -0.31 -18.35
N GLU A 7 -54.07 -1.54 -18.02
CA GLU A 7 -53.62 -2.75 -18.71
C GLU A 7 -54.22 -2.81 -20.12
N LYS A 8 -53.35 -2.90 -21.14
CA LYS A 8 -53.77 -3.10 -22.53
C LYS A 8 -54.20 -4.56 -22.77
N PRO A 9 -55.32 -4.82 -23.46
CA PRO A 9 -55.74 -6.18 -23.80
C PRO A 9 -54.77 -6.81 -24.81
N LYS A 10 -54.27 -8.01 -24.49
CA LYS A 10 -53.37 -8.79 -25.32
C LYS A 10 -54.17 -9.39 -26.49
N HIS A 11 -53.72 -9.18 -27.73
CA HIS A 11 -54.33 -9.71 -28.95
C HIS A 11 -54.40 -11.25 -28.92
N SER A 12 -55.61 -11.82 -28.89
CA SER A 12 -55.84 -13.23 -29.23
C SER A 12 -56.12 -13.34 -30.74
N LYS A 13 -55.15 -13.81 -31.53
CA LYS A 13 -55.43 -14.13 -32.94
C LYS A 13 -56.02 -15.53 -33.04
N GLY A 14 -57.29 -15.59 -33.48
CA GLY A 14 -57.99 -16.81 -33.86
C GLY A 14 -58.76 -17.44 -32.70
N THR A 15 -60.06 -17.15 -32.61
CA THR A 15 -61.01 -17.95 -31.84
C THR A 15 -61.06 -19.37 -32.42
N SER A 16 -60.59 -20.37 -31.67
CA SER A 16 -60.86 -21.77 -32.03
C SER A 16 -62.30 -22.09 -31.62
N VAL A 17 -63.06 -22.70 -32.53
CA VAL A 17 -64.49 -23.00 -32.32
C VAL A 17 -64.70 -24.03 -31.18
N SER A 18 -63.63 -24.68 -30.70
CA SER A 18 -63.69 -25.73 -29.66
C SER A 18 -63.10 -25.37 -28.30
N GLY A 19 -62.74 -24.11 -28.04
CA GLY A 19 -62.39 -23.61 -26.69
C GLY A 19 -61.16 -24.24 -26.02
N LYS A 20 -60.40 -25.09 -26.73
CA LYS A 20 -59.28 -25.83 -26.16
C LYS A 20 -57.96 -25.16 -26.56
N VAL A 21 -57.30 -24.51 -25.59
CA VAL A 21 -56.11 -23.65 -25.74
C VAL A 21 -54.77 -24.44 -25.72
N TRP A 22 -54.77 -25.70 -26.15
CA TRP A 22 -53.63 -26.62 -25.97
C TRP A 22 -52.39 -26.32 -26.82
N LYS A 23 -52.46 -25.34 -27.74
CA LYS A 23 -51.30 -24.86 -28.49
C LYS A 23 -50.76 -23.57 -27.87
N VAL A 24 -49.76 -23.70 -27.01
CA VAL A 24 -48.96 -22.57 -26.54
C VAL A 24 -48.11 -22.04 -27.71
N GLU A 25 -48.13 -20.73 -27.95
CA GLU A 25 -47.29 -20.11 -28.97
C GLU A 25 -45.81 -20.35 -28.65
N LYS A 26 -45.13 -21.09 -29.53
CA LYS A 26 -43.68 -21.34 -29.39
C LYS A 26 -42.94 -20.11 -29.89
N THR A 27 -42.28 -19.38 -28.98
CA THR A 27 -41.34 -18.34 -29.36
C THR A 27 -40.19 -18.96 -30.17
N PRO A 28 -39.69 -18.31 -31.24
CA PRO A 28 -38.55 -18.82 -32.00
C PRO A 28 -37.34 -18.99 -31.07
N LEU A 29 -36.67 -20.14 -31.18
CA LEU A 29 -35.47 -20.44 -30.39
C LEU A 29 -34.34 -19.50 -30.81
N ARG A 30 -34.10 -18.42 -30.04
CA ARG A 30 -32.89 -17.60 -30.18
C ARG A 30 -31.72 -18.30 -29.50
N THR A 31 -30.81 -18.86 -30.30
CA THR A 31 -29.55 -19.47 -29.85
C THR A 31 -28.73 -18.55 -28.95
N LYS A 32 -28.76 -17.22 -29.19
CA LYS A 32 -28.04 -16.25 -28.36
C LYS A 32 -28.57 -16.14 -26.92
N ASN A 33 -29.84 -16.45 -26.68
CA ASN A 33 -30.46 -16.36 -25.36
C ASN A 33 -30.48 -17.70 -24.62
N SER A 34 -30.13 -18.82 -25.27
CA SER A 34 -30.26 -20.17 -24.70
C SER A 34 -28.97 -20.76 -24.14
N VAL A 35 -27.81 -20.14 -24.33
CA VAL A 35 -26.54 -20.78 -23.92
C VAL A 35 -26.37 -20.80 -22.39
N VAL A 36 -26.82 -19.79 -21.64
CA VAL A 36 -27.05 -19.90 -20.18
C VAL A 36 -28.05 -18.83 -19.75
N LYS A 37 -29.30 -19.20 -19.43
CA LYS A 37 -30.35 -18.25 -18.96
C LYS A 37 -29.99 -17.50 -17.66
N ASN A 38 -28.95 -17.94 -16.95
CA ASN A 38 -28.51 -17.42 -15.65
C ASN A 38 -27.18 -16.64 -15.70
N LYS A 39 -26.55 -16.44 -16.87
CA LYS A 39 -25.29 -15.66 -16.95
C LYS A 39 -25.62 -14.16 -16.95
N LYS A 40 -25.40 -13.52 -15.80
CA LYS A 40 -25.57 -12.07 -15.61
C LYS A 40 -24.51 -11.22 -16.34
N LEU A 41 -23.35 -11.79 -16.66
CA LEU A 41 -22.20 -11.09 -17.24
C LEU A 41 -21.58 -11.88 -18.40
N THR A 42 -21.07 -11.15 -19.39
CA THR A 42 -20.29 -11.68 -20.51
C THR A 42 -18.93 -12.21 -20.03
N SER A 43 -18.35 -13.19 -20.73
CA SER A 43 -17.01 -13.74 -20.42
C SER A 43 -15.93 -12.66 -20.30
N TRP A 44 -15.99 -11.62 -21.14
CA TRP A 44 -15.09 -10.48 -21.08
C TRP A 44 -15.28 -9.66 -19.81
N GLU A 45 -16.52 -9.36 -19.42
CA GLU A 45 -16.84 -8.58 -18.23
C GLU A 45 -16.32 -9.28 -16.95
N LEU A 46 -16.49 -10.60 -16.87
CA LEU A 46 -15.92 -11.42 -15.79
C LEU A 46 -14.38 -11.32 -15.73
N LYS A 47 -13.70 -11.31 -16.88
CA LYS A 47 -12.24 -11.12 -16.92
C LYS A 47 -11.84 -9.72 -16.50
N THR A 48 -12.61 -8.69 -16.90
CA THR A 48 -12.34 -7.31 -16.49
C THR A 48 -12.54 -7.10 -14.99
N GLN A 49 -13.58 -7.70 -14.42
CA GLN A 49 -13.85 -7.64 -12.98
C GLN A 49 -12.72 -8.30 -12.19
N LYS A 50 -12.32 -9.53 -12.57
CA LYS A 50 -11.18 -10.21 -11.94
C LYS A 50 -9.88 -9.40 -12.02
N ARG A 51 -9.60 -8.79 -13.18
CA ARG A 51 -8.41 -7.94 -13.32
C ARG A 51 -8.45 -6.73 -12.40
N LEU A 52 -9.63 -6.16 -12.16
CA LEU A 52 -9.81 -5.03 -11.26
C LEU A 52 -9.64 -5.45 -9.79
N GLU A 53 -10.20 -6.59 -9.41
CA GLU A 53 -10.00 -7.21 -8.09
C GLU A 53 -8.51 -7.50 -7.83
N ASP A 54 -7.82 -8.10 -8.80
CA ASP A 54 -6.39 -8.40 -8.69
C ASP A 54 -5.54 -7.12 -8.55
N LYS A 55 -5.90 -6.05 -9.27
CA LYS A 55 -5.21 -4.75 -9.15
C LYS A 55 -5.38 -4.16 -7.76
N GLN A 56 -6.62 -4.10 -7.27
CA GLN A 56 -6.91 -3.61 -5.92
C GLN A 56 -6.19 -4.43 -4.84
N PHE A 57 -6.12 -5.76 -5.01
CA PHE A 57 -5.40 -6.62 -4.09
C PHE A 57 -3.89 -6.35 -4.10
N LYS A 58 -3.28 -6.21 -5.29
CA LYS A 58 -1.86 -5.89 -5.42
C LYS A 58 -1.51 -4.50 -4.87
N GLU A 59 -2.36 -3.51 -5.09
CA GLU A 59 -2.20 -2.16 -4.54
C GLU A 59 -2.18 -2.20 -3.00
N ARG A 60 -3.13 -2.92 -2.39
CA ARG A 60 -3.15 -3.12 -0.92
C ARG A 60 -1.92 -3.87 -0.41
N LEU A 61 -1.46 -4.89 -1.13
CA LEU A 61 -0.25 -5.62 -0.76
C LEU A 61 1.01 -4.76 -0.84
N ASN A 62 1.12 -3.92 -1.87
CA ASN A 62 2.26 -3.02 -2.02
C ASN A 62 2.25 -1.96 -0.92
N ALA A 63 1.10 -1.32 -0.66
CA ALA A 63 0.96 -0.36 0.43
C ALA A 63 1.43 -0.93 1.79
N LEU A 64 1.04 -2.17 2.11
CA LEU A 64 1.47 -2.83 3.35
C LEU A 64 2.98 -3.09 3.40
N LYS A 65 3.60 -3.44 2.26
CA LYS A 65 5.05 -3.63 2.17
C LYS A 65 5.79 -2.32 2.32
N ASP A 66 5.32 -1.27 1.65
CA ASP A 66 5.92 0.05 1.67
C ASP A 66 5.90 0.62 3.11
N GLU A 67 4.75 0.54 3.80
CA GLU A 67 4.63 0.94 5.22
C GLU A 67 5.63 0.19 6.13
N LYS A 68 5.80 -1.12 5.90
CA LYS A 68 6.75 -1.94 6.67
C LYS A 68 8.21 -1.55 6.39
N GLU A 69 8.52 -1.25 5.13
CA GLU A 69 9.85 -0.83 4.72
C GLU A 69 10.19 0.56 5.24
N GLU A 70 9.25 1.50 5.19
CA GLU A 70 9.38 2.84 5.76
C GLU A 70 9.65 2.78 7.27
N ALA A 71 8.88 1.98 8.02
CA ALA A 71 9.11 1.80 9.45
C ALA A 71 10.52 1.22 9.74
N ARG A 72 10.98 0.28 8.93
CA ARG A 72 12.33 -0.30 9.04
C ARG A 72 13.40 0.74 8.71
N GLN A 73 13.21 1.52 7.65
CA GLN A 73 14.14 2.57 7.23
C GLN A 73 14.23 3.66 8.29
N ALA A 74 13.11 4.13 8.85
CA ALA A 74 13.06 5.10 9.94
C ALA A 74 13.85 4.61 11.18
N LYS A 75 13.77 3.32 11.51
CA LYS A 75 14.58 2.75 12.60
C LYS A 75 16.07 2.76 12.26
N ILE A 76 16.43 2.46 11.01
CA ILE A 76 17.82 2.46 10.55
C ILE A 76 18.40 3.88 10.55
N THR A 77 17.66 4.88 10.05
CA THR A 77 18.12 6.28 10.04
C THR A 77 18.33 6.79 11.46
N MET A 78 17.38 6.55 12.36
CA MET A 78 17.51 6.92 13.79
C MET A 78 18.73 6.28 14.46
N LEU A 79 19.04 5.01 14.13
CA LEU A 79 20.23 4.33 14.65
C LEU A 79 21.53 4.91 14.06
N ARG A 80 21.55 5.25 12.76
CA ARG A 80 22.70 5.87 12.10
C ARG A 80 22.98 7.25 12.69
N GLU A 81 21.97 8.11 12.78
CA GLU A 81 22.08 9.43 13.37
C GLU A 81 22.59 9.38 14.82
N ARG A 82 22.12 8.40 15.61
CA ARG A 82 22.60 8.21 16.98
C ARG A 82 24.08 7.81 17.01
N ARG A 83 24.54 6.97 16.09
CA ARG A 83 25.95 6.56 16.00
C ARG A 83 26.84 7.72 15.56
N GLU A 84 26.43 8.45 14.52
CA GLU A 84 27.14 9.63 14.02
C GLU A 84 27.31 10.69 15.12
N LYS A 85 26.25 11.01 15.85
CA LYS A 85 26.33 11.94 17.01
C LYS A 85 27.29 11.47 18.09
N LYS A 86 27.35 10.16 18.36
CA LYS A 86 28.31 9.60 19.33
C LYS A 86 29.74 9.69 18.83
N GLU A 87 29.98 9.32 17.58
CA GLU A 87 31.31 9.36 16.94
C GLU A 87 31.84 10.80 16.88
N GLU A 88 30.98 11.78 16.60
CA GLU A 88 31.32 13.20 16.65
C GLU A 88 31.70 13.64 18.05
N ASN A 89 30.89 13.31 19.07
CA ASN A 89 31.20 13.61 20.47
C ASN A 89 32.53 12.98 20.90
N GLU A 90 32.74 11.69 20.62
CA GLU A 90 33.98 10.97 20.92
C GLU A 90 35.19 11.57 20.17
N ARG A 91 35.00 12.10 18.96
CA ARG A 91 36.04 12.82 18.22
C ARG A 91 36.40 14.13 18.93
N TYR A 92 35.42 14.91 19.38
CA TYR A 92 35.66 16.14 20.14
C TYR A 92 36.33 15.86 21.48
N GLU A 93 35.89 14.84 22.21
CA GLU A 93 36.49 14.42 23.48
C GLU A 93 37.96 14.00 23.30
N ARG A 94 38.26 13.20 22.27
CA ARG A 94 39.66 12.83 21.94
C ARG A 94 40.52 14.06 21.63
N LEU A 95 39.97 15.05 20.92
CA LEU A 95 40.69 16.28 20.61
C LEU A 95 40.94 17.11 21.87
N ALA A 96 39.95 17.23 22.75
CA ALA A 96 40.06 17.93 24.03
C ALA A 96 41.10 17.25 24.94
N ALA A 97 41.05 15.91 25.06
CA ALA A 97 42.03 15.12 25.80
C ALA A 97 43.46 15.33 25.26
N LYS A 98 43.63 15.34 23.93
CA LYS A 98 44.93 15.62 23.30
C LYS A 98 45.45 17.02 23.63
N MET A 99 44.59 18.03 23.63
CA MET A 99 44.98 19.40 24.00
C MET A 99 45.31 19.51 25.49
N HIS A 100 44.53 18.86 26.35
CA HIS A 100 44.81 18.80 27.79
C HIS A 100 46.15 18.13 28.07
N ALA A 101 46.43 16.98 27.43
CA ALA A 101 47.71 16.28 27.53
C ALA A 101 48.88 17.18 27.13
N LYS A 102 48.77 17.91 26.02
CA LYS A 102 49.79 18.90 25.59
C LYS A 102 50.01 20.00 26.62
N LYS A 103 48.95 20.48 27.29
CA LYS A 103 49.06 21.51 28.34
C LYS A 103 49.79 20.97 29.56
N VAL A 104 49.42 19.78 30.04
CA VAL A 104 50.08 19.12 31.18
C VAL A 104 51.56 18.85 30.88
N GLU A 105 51.86 18.37 29.68
CA GLU A 105 53.24 18.13 29.26
C GLU A 105 54.08 19.42 29.22
N ARG A 106 53.51 20.53 28.72
CA ARG A 106 54.15 21.85 28.76
C ARG A 106 54.42 22.32 30.19
N MET A 107 53.49 22.11 31.12
CA MET A 107 53.68 22.43 32.54
C MET A 107 54.81 21.60 33.15
N ARG A 108 54.82 20.28 32.95
CA ARG A 108 55.90 19.39 33.40
C ARG A 108 57.27 19.81 32.85
N ARG A 109 57.35 20.23 31.59
CA ARG A 109 58.60 20.75 30.99
C ARG A 109 59.06 22.06 31.63
N ARG A 110 58.14 22.98 31.96
CA ARG A 110 58.47 24.22 32.67
C ARG A 110 58.94 23.93 34.10
N GLU A 111 58.26 23.04 34.82
CA GLU A 111 58.64 22.62 36.17
C GLU A 111 60.05 22.02 36.19
N LYS A 112 60.37 21.10 35.26
CA LYS A 112 61.72 20.53 35.12
C LYS A 112 62.77 21.61 34.87
N ARG A 113 62.49 22.57 33.97
CA ARG A 113 63.41 23.66 33.68
C ARG A 113 63.61 24.59 34.87
N ASN A 114 62.52 25.01 35.52
CA ASN A 114 62.58 25.88 36.69
C ASN A 114 63.30 25.20 37.86
N LYS A 115 63.12 23.89 38.03
CA LYS A 115 63.87 23.10 39.00
C LYS A 115 65.38 23.12 38.68
N ALA A 116 65.76 22.79 37.45
CA ALA A 116 67.15 22.81 37.02
C ALA A 116 67.81 24.21 37.12
N LEU A 117 67.04 25.29 36.95
CA LEU A 117 67.50 26.67 37.13
C LEU A 117 67.54 27.13 38.59
N LYS A 118 66.80 26.46 39.49
CA LYS A 118 66.78 26.76 40.93
C LYS A 118 67.82 25.96 41.72
N GLU A 119 68.23 24.81 41.18
CA GLU A 119 69.30 23.96 41.71
C GLU A 119 70.69 24.34 41.17
N ARG A 120 70.79 25.41 40.38
CA ARG A 120 72.04 25.99 39.83
C ARG A 120 72.31 27.34 40.45
#